data_AF-A0A0W8DS05-F1
#
_entry.id   AF-A0A0W8DS05-F1
#
_cell.length_a   1.000
_cell.length_b   1.000
_cell.length_c   1.000
_cell.angle_alpha   90.00
_cell.angle_beta   90.00
_cell.angle_gamma   90.00
#
_symmetry.space_group_name_H-M   'P 1'
#
loop_
_entity.id
_entity.type
_entity.pdbx_description
1 polymer ?
#
loop_
_entity_poly.entity_id
_entity_poly.type
_entity_poly.pdbx_seq_one_letter_code
_entity_poly.pdbx_strand_id
1 'polypeptide(L)'
;MKSYAITDEEYLIAMTLGVLDTLAVIDHEQVERGITWIKREIKKRCILGKTEYFTATWEEFWGYFERTWLEQYSIDVWNVFGLGNELVARTNNPLERFSRELNSRFPTPHPSMATFATVIKTIAAEYVRRIGDVPSARAHRVPRERIQLPEPVNIPTNIDSDVDEATALSLRASDSTPVST
;
A
#
# COMPACT_ATOMS: atom_id res chain seq x y z
N MET A 1 -7.76 21.01 2.56
CA MET A 1 -7.34 19.77 1.89
C MET A 1 -8.25 19.65 0.67
N LYS A 2 -7.72 19.71 -0.57
CA LYS A 2 -8.56 19.67 -1.77
C LYS A 2 -9.27 18.31 -1.78
N SER A 3 -10.61 18.30 -1.75
CA SER A 3 -11.35 17.05 -1.91
C SER A 3 -11.29 16.70 -3.39
N TYR A 4 -10.39 15.80 -3.76
CA TYR A 4 -10.45 15.19 -5.09
C TYR A 4 -11.81 14.51 -5.19
N ALA A 5 -12.59 14.85 -6.21
CA ALA A 5 -13.97 14.41 -6.38
C ALA A 5 -14.06 12.96 -6.90
N ILE A 6 -13.22 12.06 -6.35
CA ILE A 6 -13.32 10.62 -6.58
C ILE A 6 -14.41 10.15 -5.63
N THR A 7 -15.41 9.45 -6.16
CA THR A 7 -16.47 8.89 -5.31
C THR A 7 -15.89 7.82 -4.39
N ASP A 8 -16.49 7.62 -3.21
CA ASP A 8 -16.05 6.58 -2.28
C ASP A 8 -16.03 5.18 -2.95
N GLU A 9 -16.94 4.93 -3.89
CA GLU A 9 -17.03 3.68 -4.64
C GLU A 9 -15.86 3.47 -5.61
N GLU A 10 -15.50 4.49 -6.41
CA GLU A 10 -14.33 4.43 -7.29
C GLU A 10 -13.03 4.30 -6.49
N TYR A 11 -12.93 5.03 -5.38
CA TYR A 11 -11.79 4.96 -4.48
C TYR A 11 -11.64 3.53 -3.93
N LEU A 12 -12.71 2.91 -3.46
CA LEU A 12 -12.69 1.54 -2.95
C LEU A 12 -12.27 0.52 -4.03
N ILE A 13 -12.72 0.71 -5.27
CA ILE A 13 -12.29 -0.11 -6.41
C ILE A 13 -10.78 0.01 -6.62
N ALA A 14 -10.24 1.23 -6.63
CA ALA A 14 -8.82 1.47 -6.83
C ALA A 14 -7.95 0.99 -5.65
N MET A 15 -8.49 1.02 -4.43
CA MET A 15 -7.84 0.53 -3.21
C MET A 15 -7.99 -0.98 -2.98
N THR A 16 -8.69 -1.68 -3.87
CA THR A 16 -8.75 -3.14 -3.81
C THR A 16 -7.38 -3.73 -4.07
N LEU A 17 -7.02 -4.78 -3.32
CA LEU A 17 -5.75 -5.50 -3.51
C LEU A 17 -5.56 -5.92 -4.98
N GLY A 18 -4.33 -5.76 -5.48
CA GLY A 18 -3.95 -6.03 -6.86
C GLY A 18 -4.39 -4.96 -7.86
N VAL A 19 -4.59 -3.71 -7.42
CA VAL A 19 -4.86 -2.55 -8.28
C VAL A 19 -3.76 -1.51 -8.08
N LEU A 20 -3.97 -0.47 -7.25
CA LEU A 20 -2.96 0.57 -7.02
C LEU A 20 -1.70 0.05 -6.31
N ASP A 21 -1.88 -0.85 -5.35
CA ASP A 21 -0.82 -1.52 -4.59
C ASP A 21 0.13 -2.35 -5.47
N THR A 22 -0.31 -2.74 -6.66
CA THR A 22 0.53 -3.42 -7.67
C THR A 22 1.76 -2.60 -8.05
N LEU A 23 1.66 -1.26 -8.12
CA LEU A 23 2.81 -0.41 -8.48
C LEU A 23 3.97 -0.58 -7.51
N ALA A 24 3.69 -0.85 -6.24
CA ALA A 24 4.71 -0.99 -5.21
C ALA A 24 5.45 -2.34 -5.29
N VAL A 25 4.96 -3.32 -6.06
CA VAL A 25 5.50 -4.69 -6.07
C VAL A 25 5.92 -5.17 -7.45
N ILE A 26 5.79 -4.36 -8.49
CA ILE A 26 6.26 -4.68 -9.84
C ILE A 26 7.69 -4.20 -10.06
N ASP A 27 8.37 -4.81 -11.03
CA ASP A 27 9.69 -4.37 -11.47
C ASP A 27 9.71 -2.87 -11.80
N HIS A 28 10.78 -2.19 -11.41
CA HIS A 28 10.95 -0.75 -11.60
C HIS A 28 10.83 -0.37 -13.08
N GLU A 29 11.35 -1.21 -13.99
CA GLU A 29 11.26 -1.00 -15.44
C GLU A 29 9.82 -1.10 -15.97
N GLN A 30 8.92 -1.70 -15.20
CA GLN A 30 7.53 -1.91 -15.58
C GLN A 30 6.59 -0.87 -14.98
N VAL A 31 7.04 0.07 -14.15
CA VAL A 31 6.17 1.00 -13.42
C VAL A 31 5.33 1.86 -14.37
N GLU A 32 5.92 2.44 -15.41
CA GLU A 32 5.18 3.24 -16.40
C GLU A 32 4.11 2.40 -17.10
N ARG A 33 4.46 1.16 -17.49
CA ARG A 33 3.52 0.21 -18.08
C ARG A 33 2.43 -0.22 -17.09
N GLY A 34 2.79 -0.35 -15.81
CA GLY A 34 1.90 -0.67 -14.72
C GLY A 34 0.86 0.43 -14.50
N ILE A 35 1.24 1.70 -14.62
CA ILE A 35 0.31 2.83 -14.54
C ILE A 35 -0.76 2.72 -15.64
N THR A 36 -0.36 2.43 -16.88
CA THR A 36 -1.30 2.21 -18.00
C THR A 36 -2.23 1.02 -17.73
N TRP A 37 -1.68 -0.07 -17.18
CA TRP A 37 -2.47 -1.24 -16.80
C TRP A 37 -3.49 -0.91 -15.70
N ILE A 38 -3.11 -0.15 -14.68
CA ILE A 38 -3.99 0.20 -13.55
C ILE A 38 -5.08 1.18 -13.99
N LYS A 39 -4.74 2.19 -14.82
CA LYS A 39 -5.72 3.09 -15.44
C LYS A 39 -6.83 2.26 -16.12
N ARG A 40 -6.43 1.26 -16.91
CA ARG A 40 -7.33 0.31 -17.55
C ARG A 40 -8.11 -0.54 -16.55
N GLU A 41 -7.44 -1.08 -15.54
CA GLU A 41 -8.04 -2.00 -14.56
C GLU A 41 -9.10 -1.30 -13.69
N ILE A 42 -8.84 -0.07 -13.24
CA ILE A 42 -9.83 0.74 -12.50
C ILE A 42 -11.04 1.00 -13.38
N LYS A 43 -10.84 1.46 -14.63
CA LYS A 43 -11.94 1.72 -15.58
C LYS A 43 -12.77 0.45 -15.84
N LYS A 44 -12.11 -0.69 -16.07
CA LYS A 44 -12.75 -2.00 -16.24
C LYS A 44 -13.58 -2.38 -15.01
N ARG A 45 -13.04 -2.23 -13.79
CA ARG A 45 -13.76 -2.57 -12.56
C ARG A 45 -14.94 -1.64 -12.28
N CYS A 46 -14.83 -0.35 -12.58
CA CYS A 46 -15.97 0.58 -12.50
C CYS A 46 -17.11 0.16 -13.44
N ILE A 47 -16.80 -0.15 -14.70
CA ILE A 47 -17.78 -0.65 -15.67
C ILE A 47 -18.46 -1.93 -15.15
N LEU A 48 -17.69 -2.91 -14.69
CA LEU A 48 -18.22 -4.18 -14.18
C LEU A 48 -19.05 -3.99 -12.90
N GLY A 49 -18.64 -3.04 -12.04
CA GLY A 49 -19.35 -2.66 -10.82
C GLY A 49 -20.58 -1.79 -11.08
N LYS A 50 -20.81 -1.33 -12.32
CA LYS A 50 -21.82 -0.33 -12.69
C LYS A 50 -21.66 0.99 -11.91
N THR A 51 -20.42 1.32 -11.58
CA THR A 51 -20.02 2.58 -10.95
C THR A 51 -19.57 3.55 -12.04
N GLU A 52 -19.97 4.82 -11.94
CA GLU A 52 -19.49 5.86 -12.87
C GLU A 52 -17.98 6.04 -12.74
N TYR A 53 -17.30 6.21 -13.88
CA TYR A 53 -15.87 6.49 -13.94
C TYR A 53 -15.64 7.94 -14.35
N PHE A 54 -15.10 8.76 -13.45
CA PHE A 54 -14.85 10.18 -13.71
C PHE A 54 -13.44 10.42 -14.24
N THR A 55 -13.29 10.40 -15.57
CA THR A 55 -12.01 10.54 -16.26
C THR A 55 -11.21 11.78 -15.81
N ALA A 56 -11.84 12.95 -15.72
CA ALA A 56 -11.16 14.19 -15.37
C ALA A 56 -10.53 14.15 -13.95
N THR A 57 -11.21 13.52 -13.00
CA THR A 57 -10.69 13.38 -11.63
C THR A 57 -9.51 12.41 -11.59
N TRP A 58 -9.60 11.30 -12.34
CA TRP A 58 -8.50 10.36 -12.47
C TRP A 58 -7.29 10.98 -13.16
N GLU A 59 -7.48 11.81 -14.19
CA GLU A 59 -6.39 12.56 -14.83
C GLU A 59 -5.67 13.48 -13.83
N GLU A 60 -6.40 14.18 -12.95
CA GLU A 60 -5.80 15.00 -11.90
C GLU A 60 -5.00 14.15 -10.89
N PHE A 61 -5.55 13.02 -10.47
CA PHE A 61 -4.86 12.07 -9.58
C PHE A 61 -3.56 11.55 -10.21
N TRP A 62 -3.61 11.10 -11.47
CA TRP A 62 -2.43 10.57 -12.15
C TRP A 62 -1.38 11.65 -12.40
N GLY A 63 -1.79 12.87 -12.75
CA GLY A 63 -0.87 14.00 -12.86
C GLY A 63 -0.23 14.41 -11.53
N TYR A 64 -0.92 14.22 -10.40
CA TYR A 64 -0.32 14.34 -9.08
C TYR A 64 0.63 13.17 -8.75
N PHE A 65 0.21 11.94 -9.07
CA PHE A 65 0.96 10.72 -8.80
C PHE A 65 2.31 10.72 -9.52
N GLU A 66 2.32 11.01 -10.83
CA GLU A 66 3.53 11.04 -11.65
C GLU A 66 4.52 12.09 -11.10
N ARG A 67 4.05 13.31 -10.82
CA ARG A 67 4.87 14.39 -10.26
C ARG A 67 5.47 14.06 -8.89
N THR A 68 4.70 13.35 -8.05
CA THR A 68 5.14 13.05 -6.68
C THR A 68 6.02 11.81 -6.65
N TRP A 69 5.59 10.71 -7.28
CA TRP A 69 6.17 9.38 -7.10
C TRP A 69 7.12 8.95 -8.22
N LEU A 70 7.13 9.65 -9.36
CA LEU A 70 8.10 9.41 -10.43
C LEU A 70 9.13 10.55 -10.55
N GLU A 71 8.70 11.80 -10.39
CA GLU A 71 9.61 12.97 -10.51
C GLU A 71 10.27 13.37 -9.19
N GLN A 72 9.49 13.51 -8.10
CA GLN A 72 10.01 14.01 -6.82
C GLN A 72 10.69 12.92 -5.98
N TYR A 73 10.15 11.70 -5.97
CA TYR A 73 10.72 10.56 -5.24
C TYR A 73 11.21 9.49 -6.23
N SER A 74 12.38 8.88 -5.97
CA SER A 74 12.84 7.73 -6.76
C SER A 74 11.94 6.52 -6.51
N ILE A 75 11.74 5.69 -7.54
CA ILE A 75 10.99 4.44 -7.47
C ILE A 75 11.52 3.55 -6.34
N ASP A 76 12.84 3.50 -6.14
CA ASP A 76 13.50 2.69 -5.10
C ASP A 76 13.09 3.05 -3.66
N VAL A 77 12.49 4.23 -3.44
CA VAL A 77 12.10 4.70 -2.11
C VAL A 77 10.75 4.13 -1.67
N TRP A 78 9.88 3.80 -2.62
CA TRP A 78 8.50 3.38 -2.34
C TRP A 78 8.16 2.01 -2.92
N ASN A 79 8.85 1.57 -3.96
CA ASN A 79 8.71 0.24 -4.52
C ASN A 79 9.51 -0.78 -3.69
N VAL A 80 8.90 -1.94 -3.43
CA VAL A 80 9.43 -3.03 -2.61
C VAL A 80 9.67 -4.31 -3.43
N PHE A 81 9.67 -4.21 -4.76
CA PHE A 81 10.01 -5.33 -5.65
C PHE A 81 11.39 -5.89 -5.33
N GLY A 82 11.48 -7.22 -5.27
CA GLY A 82 12.70 -7.92 -4.87
C GLY A 82 13.02 -7.86 -3.37
N LEU A 83 12.31 -7.06 -2.56
CA LEU A 83 12.43 -7.12 -1.10
C LEU A 83 11.57 -8.25 -0.56
N GLY A 84 12.16 -9.12 0.27
CA GLY A 84 11.41 -10.20 0.91
C GLY A 84 10.35 -9.65 1.87
N ASN A 85 9.15 -10.25 1.86
CA ASN A 85 8.02 -9.87 2.74
C ASN A 85 8.42 -9.82 4.23
N GLU A 86 9.34 -10.69 4.67
CA GLU A 86 9.86 -10.64 6.05
C GLU A 86 10.64 -9.35 6.33
N LEU A 87 11.45 -8.86 5.40
CA LEU A 87 12.23 -7.64 5.55
C LEU A 87 11.30 -6.42 5.66
N VAL A 88 10.28 -6.36 4.80
CA VAL A 88 9.28 -5.27 4.79
C VAL A 88 8.42 -5.29 6.06
N ALA A 89 7.97 -6.46 6.51
CA ALA A 89 7.24 -6.58 7.78
C ALA A 89 8.10 -6.21 9.00
N ARG A 90 9.42 -6.35 8.90
CA ARG A 90 10.37 -5.98 9.97
C ARG A 90 10.66 -4.49 10.03
N THR A 91 10.53 -3.71 8.95
CA THR A 91 10.84 -2.28 8.96
C THR A 91 9.66 -1.42 9.42
N ASN A 92 8.45 -1.67 8.90
CA ASN A 92 7.29 -0.81 9.19
C ASN A 92 6.60 -1.12 10.53
N ASN A 93 6.46 -2.40 10.90
CA ASN A 93 5.72 -2.76 12.11
C ASN A 93 6.40 -2.29 13.43
N PRO A 94 7.73 -2.42 13.60
CA PRO A 94 8.38 -1.94 14.82
C PRO A 94 8.38 -0.42 14.97
N LEU A 95 8.56 0.33 13.87
CA LEU A 95 8.60 1.79 13.90
C LEU A 95 7.22 2.37 14.21
N GLU A 96 6.17 1.91 13.52
CA GLU A 96 4.80 2.33 13.82
C GLU A 96 4.37 1.94 15.23
N ARG A 97 4.71 0.71 15.66
CA ARG A 97 4.41 0.27 17.03
C ARG A 97 5.10 1.15 18.06
N PHE A 98 6.36 1.51 17.82
CA PHE A 98 7.09 2.41 18.71
C PHE A 98 6.50 3.82 18.68
N SER A 99 6.08 4.33 17.51
CA SER A 99 5.39 5.62 17.41
C SER A 99 4.07 5.62 18.17
N ARG A 100 3.28 4.54 18.09
CA ARG A 100 2.03 4.39 18.87
C ARG A 100 2.30 4.34 20.37
N GLU A 101 3.31 3.58 20.79
CA GLU A 101 3.73 3.50 22.19
C GLU A 101 4.25 4.84 22.71
N LEU A 102 5.03 5.58 21.91
CA LEU A 102 5.45 6.92 22.27
C LEU A 102 4.25 7.83 22.48
N ASN A 103 3.32 7.87 21.51
CA ASN A 103 2.14 8.71 21.58
C ASN A 103 1.21 8.36 22.74
N SER A 104 1.11 7.08 23.13
CA SER A 104 0.28 6.66 24.28
C SER A 104 0.90 7.02 25.64
N ARG A 105 2.23 7.15 25.71
CA ARG A 105 2.97 7.46 26.94
C ARG A 105 3.06 8.94 27.24
N PHE A 106 2.88 9.80 26.22
CA PHE A 106 2.87 11.25 26.42
C PHE A 106 1.48 11.73 26.85
N PRO A 107 1.35 12.40 28.01
CA PRO A 107 0.06 12.92 28.48
C PRO A 107 -0.39 14.16 27.70
N THR A 108 0.52 14.86 27.01
CA THR A 108 0.24 16.03 26.19
C THR A 108 0.99 15.95 24.85
N PRO A 109 0.46 16.55 23.77
CA PRO A 109 1.16 16.59 22.48
C PRO A 109 2.49 17.34 22.51
N HIS A 110 2.65 18.28 23.44
CA HIS A 110 3.84 19.11 23.60
C HIS A 110 4.35 19.03 25.04
N PRO A 111 5.08 17.95 25.40
CA PRO A 111 5.64 17.79 26.73
C PRO A 111 6.82 18.74 26.97
N SER A 112 7.12 19.03 28.23
CA SER A 112 8.37 19.70 28.60
C SER A 112 9.57 18.82 28.26
N MET A 113 10.76 19.42 28.08
CA MET A 113 12.00 18.65 27.82
C MET A 113 12.29 17.63 28.93
N ALA A 114 12.03 17.98 30.20
CA ALA A 114 12.23 17.08 31.33
C ALA A 114 11.26 15.90 31.30
N THR A 115 9.97 16.16 30.98
CA THR A 115 8.96 15.11 30.81
C THR A 115 9.33 14.20 29.63
N PHE A 116 9.76 14.79 28.52
CA PHE A 116 10.22 14.06 27.34
C PHE A 116 11.36 13.09 27.67
N ALA A 117 12.44 13.59 28.25
CA ALA A 117 13.59 12.76 28.63
C ALA A 117 13.22 11.65 29.62
N THR A 118 12.33 11.93 30.57
CA THR A 118 11.87 10.96 31.57
C THR A 118 11.09 9.82 30.93
N VAL A 119 10.12 10.13 30.06
CA VAL A 119 9.30 9.11 29.37
C VAL A 119 10.17 8.22 28.50
N ILE A 120 11.07 8.81 27.70
CA ILE A 120 11.99 8.05 26.85
C ILE A 120 12.88 7.12 27.68
N LYS A 121 13.44 7.61 28.80
CA LYS A 121 14.26 6.80 29.69
C LYS A 121 13.49 5.61 30.27
N THR A 122 12.24 5.82 30.67
CA THR A 122 11.36 4.75 31.18
C THR A 122 11.08 3.70 30.12
N ILE A 123 10.71 4.11 28.90
CA ILE A 123 10.46 3.18 27.79
C ILE A 123 11.73 2.37 27.47
N ALA A 124 12.90 3.02 27.43
CA ALA A 124 14.17 2.34 27.19
C ALA A 124 14.49 1.29 28.27
N ALA A 125 14.32 1.64 29.56
CA ALA A 125 14.55 0.72 30.67
C ALA A 125 13.61 -0.51 30.63
N GLU A 126 12.33 -0.29 30.35
CA GLU A 126 11.36 -1.37 30.18
C GLU A 126 11.71 -2.28 29.00
N TYR A 127 12.20 -1.70 27.89
CA TYR A 127 12.61 -2.45 26.71
C TYR A 127 13.80 -3.38 27.02
N VAL A 128 14.83 -2.85 27.70
CA VAL A 128 16.00 -3.64 28.15
C VAL A 128 15.57 -4.77 29.07
N ARG A 129 14.69 -4.49 30.05
CA ARG A 129 14.16 -5.52 30.96
C ARG A 129 13.42 -6.61 30.18
N ARG A 130 12.54 -6.24 29.26
CA ARG A 130 11.78 -7.19 28.44
C ARG A 130 12.69 -8.06 27.58
N ILE A 131 13.79 -7.53 27.03
CA ILE A 131 14.78 -8.33 26.30
C ILE A 131 15.41 -9.38 27.21
N GLY A 132 15.78 -9.03 28.44
CA GLY A 132 16.34 -9.97 29.41
C GLY A 132 15.34 -11.03 29.92
N ASP A 133 14.05 -10.69 29.96
CA ASP A 133 12.99 -11.58 30.41
C ASP A 133 12.61 -12.66 29.38
N VAL A 134 12.86 -12.43 28.08
CA VAL A 134 12.52 -13.37 26.99
C VAL A 134 13.33 -14.68 27.06
N PRO A 135 14.68 -14.67 27.19
CA PRO A 135 15.45 -15.90 27.41
C PRO A 135 15.07 -16.63 28.70
N SER A 136 14.59 -15.89 29.70
CA SER A 136 14.18 -16.44 30.99
C SER A 136 12.75 -17.00 30.99
N ALA A 137 12.07 -17.03 29.83
CA ALA A 137 10.65 -17.40 29.67
C ALA A 137 9.65 -16.59 30.53
N ARG A 138 10.09 -15.47 31.10
CA ARG A 138 9.26 -14.56 31.91
C ARG A 138 8.45 -13.59 31.04
N ALA A 139 8.79 -13.50 29.76
CA ALA A 139 8.05 -12.76 28.75
C ALA A 139 7.99 -13.56 27.44
N HIS A 140 6.82 -13.58 26.80
CA HIS A 140 6.66 -14.18 25.48
C HIS A 140 7.02 -13.16 24.40
N ARG A 141 7.68 -13.62 23.34
CA ARG A 141 7.80 -12.80 22.12
C ARG A 141 6.40 -12.61 21.55
N VAL A 142 6.01 -11.35 21.37
CA VAL A 142 4.74 -11.02 20.71
C VAL A 142 4.81 -11.55 19.27
N PRO A 143 3.87 -12.43 18.86
CA PRO A 143 3.78 -12.85 17.47
C PRO A 143 3.62 -11.62 16.59
N ARG A 144 4.43 -11.52 15.54
CA ARG A 144 4.30 -10.45 14.56
C ARG A 144 3.30 -10.88 13.51
N GLU A 145 2.34 -10.02 13.21
CA GLU A 145 1.50 -10.20 12.03
C GLU A 145 2.40 -10.25 10.80
N ARG A 146 2.18 -11.25 9.95
CA ARG A 146 2.83 -11.34 8.65
C ARG A 146 2.07 -10.42 7.72
N ILE A 147 2.73 -9.32 7.30
CA ILE A 147 2.24 -8.50 6.21
C ILE A 147 2.30 -9.36 4.94
N GLN A 148 1.17 -9.49 4.26
CA GLN A 148 1.12 -10.08 2.93
C GLN A 148 1.23 -8.93 1.94
N LEU A 149 2.32 -8.89 1.19
CA LEU A 149 2.40 -8.02 0.02
C LEU A 149 1.54 -8.63 -1.10
N PRO A 150 0.91 -7.80 -1.94
CA PRO A 150 0.22 -8.29 -3.12
C PRO A 150 1.22 -9.03 -4.03
N GLU A 151 0.75 -10.10 -4.68
CA GLU A 151 1.56 -10.77 -5.69
C GLU A 151 1.70 -9.87 -6.92
N PRO A 152 2.91 -9.76 -7.50
CA PRO A 152 3.12 -8.96 -8.70
C PRO A 152 2.26 -9.51 -9.84
N VAL A 153 1.42 -8.65 -10.43
CA VAL A 153 0.63 -9.01 -11.60
C VAL A 153 1.54 -9.02 -12.84
N ASN A 154 1.41 -10.04 -13.69
CA ASN A 154 2.09 -10.05 -14.97
C ASN A 154 1.42 -9.03 -15.90
N ILE A 155 2.11 -7.91 -16.14
CA ILE A 155 1.58 -6.81 -16.96
C ILE A 155 1.73 -7.16 -18.45
N PRO A 156 0.63 -7.29 -19.22
CA PRO A 156 0.70 -7.57 -20.65
C PRO A 156 1.52 -6.52 -21.42
N THR A 157 2.15 -6.93 -22.52
CA THR A 157 2.95 -6.02 -23.37
C THR A 157 2.11 -5.14 -24.29
N ASN A 158 0.89 -5.54 -24.62
CA ASN A 158 -0.05 -4.77 -25.43
C ASN A 158 -1.23 -4.33 -24.55
N ILE A 159 -1.15 -3.11 -24.03
CA ILE A 159 -2.17 -2.52 -23.16
C ILE A 159 -2.53 -1.17 -23.75
N ASP A 160 -3.77 -1.07 -24.21
CA ASP A 160 -4.43 0.22 -24.38
C ASP A 160 -5.04 0.64 -23.04
N SER A 161 -4.89 1.91 -22.65
CA SER A 161 -5.56 2.46 -21.48
C SER A 161 -7.08 2.52 -21.64
N ASP A 162 -7.57 2.51 -22.88
CA ASP A 162 -8.98 2.60 -23.18
C ASP A 162 -9.66 1.23 -23.21
N VAL A 163 -10.63 1.04 -22.31
CA VAL A 163 -11.53 -0.13 -22.30
C VAL A 163 -12.96 0.38 -22.23
N ASP A 164 -13.76 -0.06 -23.19
CA ASP A 164 -15.20 0.19 -23.24
C ASP A 164 -16.01 -0.95 -22.61
N GLU A 165 -17.32 -0.74 -22.49
CA GLU A 165 -18.22 -1.68 -21.83
C GLU A 165 -18.29 -3.04 -22.54
N ALA A 166 -18.33 -3.05 -23.87
CA ALA A 166 -18.34 -4.27 -24.68
C ALA A 166 -17.05 -5.08 -24.49
N THR A 167 -15.90 -4.41 -24.45
CA THR A 167 -14.59 -5.01 -24.24
C THR A 167 -14.46 -5.57 -22.83
N ALA A 168 -14.91 -4.82 -21.81
CA ALA A 168 -14.88 -5.28 -20.42
C ALA A 168 -15.74 -6.54 -20.21
N LEU A 169 -16.93 -6.59 -20.82
CA LEU A 169 -17.83 -7.75 -20.76
C LEU A 169 -17.27 -8.95 -21.53
N SER A 170 -16.62 -8.72 -22.68
CA SER A 170 -15.96 -9.78 -23.47
C SER A 170 -14.81 -10.42 -22.69
N LEU A 171 -13.96 -9.61 -22.05
CA LEU A 171 -12.83 -10.09 -21.23
C LEU A 171 -13.30 -10.99 -20.06
N ARG A 172 -14.44 -10.68 -19.44
CA ARG A 172 -15.05 -11.52 -18.40
C ARG A 172 -15.47 -12.90 -18.93
N ALA A 173 -15.99 -12.95 -20.15
CA ALA A 173 -16.39 -14.20 -20.79
C ALA A 173 -15.17 -15.08 -21.12
N SER A 174 -14.03 -14.48 -21.49
CA SER A 174 -12.78 -15.19 -21.75
C SER A 174 -12.14 -15.79 -20.49
N ASP A 175 -12.18 -15.09 -19.35
CA ASP A 175 -11.71 -15.62 -18.05
C ASP A 175 -12.57 -16.78 -17.51
N SER A 176 -13.78 -16.94 -18.04
CA SER A 176 -14.73 -17.97 -17.61
C SER A 176 -14.64 -19.28 -18.41
N THR A 177 -13.65 -19.41 -19.32
CA THR A 177 -13.49 -20.64 -20.11
C THR A 177 -12.99 -21.76 -19.19
N PRO A 178 -13.74 -22.86 -18.99
CA PRO A 178 -13.28 -23.94 -18.15
C PRO A 178 -12.09 -24.62 -18.83
N VAL A 179 -10.99 -24.77 -18.08
CA VAL A 179 -9.93 -25.73 -18.40
C VAL A 179 -10.61 -27.07 -18.60
N SER A 180 -10.78 -27.45 -19.87
CA SER A 180 -11.19 -28.79 -20.24
C SER A 180 -10.02 -29.72 -19.93
N THR A 181 -10.40 -30.82 -19.31
CA THR A 181 -9.62 -31.83 -18.57
C THR A 181 -8.46 -32.44 -19.35
#